data_AF-A0A7W8Z2Z2-F1
#
_entry.id   AF-A0A7W8Z2Z2-F1
#
_cell.length_a   1.000
_cell.length_b   1.000
_cell.length_c   1.000
_cell.angle_alpha   90.00
_cell.angle_beta   90.00
_cell.angle_gamma   90.00
#
_symmetry.space_group_name_H-M   'P 1'
#
loop_
_entity.id
_entity.type
_entity.pdbx_description
1 polymer ?
#
loop_
_entity_poly.entity_id
_entity_poly.type
_entity_poly.pdbx_seq_one_letter_code
_entity_poly.pdbx_strand_id
1 'polypeptide(L)'
;MTPPVPRAWRYAWHNGGGPWLLRARTLADAASRPRVTWSVPVGGGPVLACGGLPQALTHVLPFLEQRRGLPAERHGRRISWAELGGAVPGADVLAVAYPRRRAPAVPPPHGVLLPFRVTLTVPLAPDPADVLRRLSRKARQQHARELVSHARTLETTTGDADFDRFYEGMHRPTMDARHGESARSEAKEDARACILRHGVLFFLRESGTRVAGMLCRVEGRTLVVRLAGVDGGGARAYRSGTYMALFILILQWAAEHGFARVDLSGGEPFLSKGTFQFKRKMHPEVGLPPNHFRDKRLLVRVLRDGAGVRDLLVANPVLALREAGGLEAVYFHDDERPPRLDLRWESPGVDRHRLVHLDPFLAGLPRGDSAGLRPERVSH
;
A
#
# COMPACT_ATOMS: atom_id res chain seq x y z
N MET A 1 22.65 -5.54 27.55
CA MET A 1 22.17 -6.15 26.28
C MET A 1 20.70 -6.48 26.45
N THR A 2 19.81 -5.85 25.67
CA THR A 2 18.38 -6.18 25.70
C THR A 2 18.18 -7.58 25.09
N PRO A 3 17.45 -8.51 25.73
CA PRO A 3 17.25 -9.84 25.16
C PRO A 3 16.56 -9.75 23.79
N PRO A 4 16.94 -10.63 22.83
CA PRO A 4 16.33 -10.63 21.52
C PRO A 4 14.83 -10.90 21.63
N VAL A 5 14.02 -9.98 21.11
CA VAL A 5 12.58 -10.16 21.02
C VAL A 5 12.29 -11.38 20.13
N PRO A 6 11.46 -12.35 20.57
CA PRO A 6 11.13 -13.52 19.76
C PRO A 6 10.60 -13.14 18.38
N ARG A 7 11.03 -13.83 17.32
CA ARG A 7 10.63 -13.55 15.92
C ARG A 7 9.11 -13.55 15.74
N ALA A 8 8.45 -14.53 16.33
CA ALA A 8 6.99 -14.63 16.34
C ALA A 8 6.33 -13.38 16.96
N TRP A 9 6.94 -12.80 17.99
CA TRP A 9 6.46 -11.55 18.58
C TRP A 9 6.64 -10.37 17.63
N ARG A 10 7.82 -10.23 16.99
CA ARG A 10 8.05 -9.17 15.99
C ARG A 10 7.04 -9.27 14.85
N TYR A 11 6.87 -10.46 14.28
CA TYR A 11 5.90 -10.70 13.20
C TYR A 11 4.48 -10.38 13.67
N ALA A 12 4.06 -10.92 14.82
CA ALA A 12 2.75 -10.64 15.39
C ALA A 12 2.56 -9.13 15.59
N TRP A 13 3.53 -8.43 16.20
CA TRP A 13 3.52 -6.99 16.40
C TRP A 13 3.26 -6.21 15.11
N HIS A 14 3.83 -6.63 13.97
CA HIS A 14 3.61 -5.95 12.68
C HIS A 14 2.34 -6.38 11.95
N ASN A 15 1.97 -7.67 12.01
CA ASN A 15 0.97 -8.25 11.12
C ASN A 15 -0.31 -8.73 11.83
N GLY A 16 -0.26 -8.96 13.14
CA GLY A 16 -1.32 -9.58 13.92
C GLY A 16 -2.54 -8.68 14.17
N GLY A 17 -3.70 -9.32 14.24
CA GLY A 17 -5.01 -8.71 14.54
C GLY A 17 -5.61 -9.09 15.90
N GLY A 18 -4.85 -9.76 16.77
CA GLY A 18 -5.35 -10.21 18.08
C GLY A 18 -5.76 -9.02 18.98
N PRO A 19 -6.89 -9.09 19.72
CA PRO A 19 -7.42 -7.94 20.47
C PRO A 19 -6.43 -7.32 21.47
N TRP A 20 -5.70 -8.17 22.22
CA TRP A 20 -4.70 -7.71 23.18
C TRP A 20 -3.52 -7.00 22.49
N LEU A 21 -3.11 -7.50 21.32
CA LEU A 21 -2.02 -6.92 20.55
C LEU A 21 -2.43 -5.57 19.96
N LEU A 22 -3.67 -5.47 19.46
CA LEU A 22 -4.24 -4.21 18.98
C LEU A 22 -4.30 -3.17 20.09
N ARG A 23 -4.69 -3.55 21.31
CA ARG A 23 -4.66 -2.67 22.49
C ARG A 23 -3.23 -2.21 22.81
N ALA A 24 -2.27 -3.14 22.88
CA ALA A 24 -0.86 -2.83 23.14
C ALA A 24 -0.28 -1.87 22.08
N ARG A 25 -0.58 -2.10 20.80
CA ARG A 25 -0.22 -1.21 19.68
C ARG A 25 -0.84 0.17 19.82
N THR A 26 -2.12 0.22 20.16
CA THR A 26 -2.87 1.47 20.33
C THR A 26 -2.29 2.35 21.44
N LEU A 27 -1.82 1.73 22.53
CA LEU A 27 -1.12 2.41 23.63
C LEU A 27 0.29 2.86 23.21
N ALA A 28 1.05 2.00 22.54
CA ALA A 28 2.39 2.35 22.04
C ALA A 28 2.33 3.52 21.04
N ASP A 29 1.37 3.51 20.12
CA ASP A 29 1.13 4.61 19.19
C ASP A 29 0.68 5.89 19.92
N ALA A 30 -0.01 5.79 21.07
CA ALA A 30 -0.39 6.92 21.93
C ALA A 30 0.79 7.64 22.55
N ALA A 31 1.75 6.84 23.04
CA ALA A 31 2.95 7.27 23.73
C ALA A 31 4.06 7.68 22.75
N SER A 32 3.90 7.38 21.45
CA SER A 32 4.87 7.76 20.45
C SER A 32 5.08 9.29 20.40
N ARG A 33 6.34 9.70 20.49
CA ARG A 33 6.75 11.09 20.26
C ARG A 33 6.87 11.28 18.75
N PRO A 34 6.08 12.17 18.16
CA PRO A 34 6.07 12.25 16.72
C PRO A 34 7.36 12.90 16.21
N ARG A 35 7.73 12.51 15.00
CA ARG A 35 8.79 13.16 14.22
C ARG A 35 8.14 13.73 12.98
N VAL A 36 8.68 14.84 12.51
CA VAL A 36 8.38 15.33 11.17
C VAL A 36 9.66 15.32 10.34
N THR A 37 9.54 14.86 9.11
CA THR A 37 10.59 14.88 8.11
C THR A 37 10.06 15.68 6.93
N TRP A 38 10.84 16.63 6.44
CA TRP A 38 10.55 17.33 5.19
C TRP A 38 11.59 16.99 4.14
N SER A 39 11.09 16.83 2.92
CA SER A 39 11.83 16.39 1.75
C SER A 39 11.85 17.52 0.73
N VAL A 40 13.02 18.11 0.58
CA VAL A 40 13.28 19.25 -0.31
C VAL A 40 13.81 18.71 -1.64
N PRO A 41 13.11 18.93 -2.77
CA PRO A 41 13.57 18.41 -4.06
C PRO A 41 14.80 19.16 -4.57
N VAL A 42 15.73 18.42 -5.18
CA VAL A 42 16.84 18.99 -5.95
C VAL A 42 16.28 19.43 -7.31
N GLY A 43 16.38 20.72 -7.63
CA GLY A 43 15.91 21.25 -8.92
C GLY A 43 14.49 21.83 -8.93
N GLY A 44 13.91 22.12 -7.76
CA GLY A 44 12.59 22.75 -7.64
C GLY A 44 11.43 21.76 -7.53
N GLY A 45 10.20 22.25 -7.41
CA GLY A 45 9.00 21.43 -7.16
C GLY A 45 8.58 21.40 -5.69
N PRO A 46 7.51 20.64 -5.35
CA PRO A 46 6.87 20.77 -4.05
C PRO A 46 7.73 20.16 -2.93
N VAL A 47 7.87 20.92 -1.84
CA VAL A 47 8.44 20.48 -0.57
C VAL A 47 7.41 19.64 0.18
N LEU A 48 7.77 18.40 0.48
CA LEU A 48 6.88 17.43 1.12
C LEU A 48 7.24 17.27 2.59
N ALA A 49 6.33 17.60 3.49
CA ALA A 49 6.44 17.28 4.91
C ALA A 49 5.64 16.01 5.23
N CYS A 50 6.22 15.11 6.03
CA CYS A 50 5.55 13.93 6.52
C CYS A 50 5.88 13.69 7.99
N GLY A 51 4.88 13.37 8.81
CA GLY A 51 5.11 13.16 10.24
C GLY A 51 4.00 12.43 10.97
N GLY A 52 4.08 12.47 12.30
CA GLY A 52 3.16 11.77 13.20
C GLY A 52 3.70 10.39 13.55
N LEU A 53 2.89 9.36 13.30
CA LEU A 53 3.32 7.98 13.53
C LEU A 53 4.53 7.60 12.66
N PRO A 54 5.52 6.85 13.18
CA PRO A 54 6.75 6.49 12.43
C PRO A 54 6.48 5.81 11.09
N GLN A 55 5.36 5.10 10.98
CA GLN A 55 4.94 4.44 9.76
C GLN A 55 4.70 5.42 8.61
N ALA A 56 4.40 6.70 8.86
CA ALA A 56 4.26 7.69 7.78
C ALA A 56 5.58 7.88 7.00
N LEU A 57 6.70 7.93 7.72
CA LEU A 57 8.03 8.11 7.14
C LEU A 57 8.49 6.89 6.35
N THR A 58 8.05 5.70 6.75
CA THR A 58 8.34 4.49 5.99
C THR A 58 7.36 4.34 4.84
N HIS A 59 6.05 4.49 5.03
CA HIS A 59 5.04 4.12 4.03
C HIS A 59 4.64 5.22 3.06
N VAL A 60 4.51 6.46 3.54
CA VAL A 60 3.86 7.55 2.82
C VAL A 60 4.89 8.44 2.15
N LEU A 61 5.88 8.95 2.89
CA LEU A 61 6.88 9.87 2.34
C LEU A 61 7.61 9.31 1.11
N PRO A 62 8.14 8.07 1.10
CA PRO A 62 8.85 7.55 -0.06
C PRO A 62 7.94 7.41 -1.29
N PHE A 63 6.66 7.14 -1.07
CA PHE A 63 5.69 7.10 -2.16
C PHE A 63 5.44 8.50 -2.74
N LEU A 64 5.23 9.51 -1.89
CA LEU A 64 5.03 10.88 -2.37
C LEU A 64 6.26 11.42 -3.11
N GLU A 65 7.47 11.13 -2.61
CA GLU A 65 8.72 11.48 -3.30
C GLU A 65 8.85 10.78 -4.66
N GLN A 66 8.53 9.48 -4.73
CA GLN A 66 8.50 8.75 -5.99
C GLN A 66 7.52 9.38 -7.00
N ARG A 67 6.37 9.89 -6.52
CA ARG A 67 5.37 10.53 -7.38
C ARG A 67 5.74 11.96 -7.77
N ARG A 68 6.51 12.66 -6.94
CA ARG A 68 7.16 13.92 -7.31
C ARG A 68 8.24 13.70 -8.37
N GLY A 69 8.95 12.57 -8.34
CA GLY A 69 9.87 12.16 -9.39
C GLY A 69 11.24 12.85 -9.38
N LEU A 70 11.55 13.60 -8.31
CA LEU A 70 12.81 14.33 -8.16
C LEU A 70 13.63 13.80 -6.98
N PRO A 71 14.97 13.69 -7.12
CA PRO A 71 15.86 13.47 -5.99
C PRO A 71 15.62 14.53 -4.92
N ALA A 72 15.86 14.18 -3.66
CA ALA A 72 15.57 15.09 -2.57
C ALA A 72 16.42 14.86 -1.34
N GLU A 73 16.62 15.94 -0.61
CA GLU A 73 17.26 15.94 0.69
C GLU A 73 16.16 15.87 1.77
N ARG A 74 16.36 14.96 2.73
CA ARG A 74 15.44 14.78 3.85
C ARG A 74 16.04 15.37 5.11
N HIS A 75 15.32 16.30 5.70
CA HIS A 75 15.63 16.87 7.01
C HIS A 75 14.52 16.49 7.98
N GLY A 76 14.82 16.35 9.27
CA GLY A 76 13.76 16.05 10.22
C GLY A 76 14.07 16.46 11.64
N ARG A 77 13.01 16.72 12.39
CA ARG A 77 13.08 17.11 13.80
C ARG A 77 12.01 16.39 14.60
N ARG A 78 12.27 16.24 15.90
CA ARG A 78 11.23 15.85 16.87
C ARG A 78 10.30 17.04 17.08
N ILE A 79 9.03 16.74 17.25
CA ILE A 79 7.97 17.74 17.38
C ILE A 79 6.91 17.20 18.34
N SER A 80 6.09 18.05 18.94
CA SER A 80 4.92 17.61 19.71
C SER A 80 3.74 17.30 18.78
N TRP A 81 2.71 16.62 19.32
CA TRP A 81 1.47 16.40 18.58
C TRP A 81 0.71 17.71 18.31
N ALA A 82 0.86 18.73 19.15
CA ALA A 82 0.18 20.03 19.00
C ALA A 82 0.78 20.84 17.84
N GLU A 83 2.11 20.83 17.71
CA GLU A 83 2.81 21.58 16.66
C GLU A 83 2.70 20.92 15.27
N LEU A 84 2.34 19.64 15.22
CA LEU A 84 2.37 18.83 14.00
C LEU A 84 1.36 19.28 12.93
N GLY A 85 0.27 19.94 13.35
CA GLY A 85 -0.75 20.49 12.46
C GLY A 85 -0.37 21.82 11.80
N GLY A 86 0.69 22.49 12.27
CA GLY A 86 1.02 23.87 11.87
C GLY A 86 2.46 24.12 11.41
N ALA A 87 3.44 23.26 11.70
CA ALA A 87 4.84 23.68 11.67
C ALA A 87 5.80 22.74 10.92
N VAL A 88 5.81 22.87 9.60
CA VAL A 88 7.06 22.74 8.82
C VAL A 88 7.21 23.98 7.94
N PRO A 89 8.08 24.93 8.33
CA PRO A 89 8.37 26.09 7.50
C PRO A 89 8.77 25.66 6.09
N GLY A 90 8.15 26.29 5.09
CA GLY A 90 8.49 26.03 3.69
C GLY A 90 7.84 24.79 3.06
N ALA A 91 7.07 23.97 3.79
CA ALA A 91 6.40 22.82 3.20
C ALA A 91 5.18 23.23 2.37
N ASP A 92 5.00 22.59 1.21
CA ASP A 92 3.86 22.83 0.32
C ASP A 92 2.75 21.80 0.55
N VAL A 93 3.13 20.57 0.88
CA VAL A 93 2.19 19.48 1.23
C VAL A 93 2.62 18.82 2.52
N LEU A 94 1.67 18.61 3.44
CA LEU A 94 1.87 17.96 4.72
C LEU A 94 1.05 16.67 4.83
N ALA A 95 1.73 15.55 5.06
CA ALA A 95 1.13 14.23 5.28
C ALA A 95 1.34 13.76 6.72
N VAL A 96 0.27 13.65 7.50
CA VAL A 96 0.33 13.30 8.91
C VAL A 96 -0.36 11.99 9.21
N ALA A 97 0.36 11.03 9.80
CA ALA A 97 -0.24 9.83 10.35
C ALA A 97 -0.66 10.01 11.82
N TYR A 98 -1.93 9.77 12.11
CA TYR A 98 -2.51 9.85 13.45
C TYR A 98 -3.01 8.48 13.93
N PRO A 99 -2.94 8.19 15.24
CA PRO A 99 -3.92 7.29 15.86
C PRO A 99 -5.33 7.87 15.67
N ARG A 100 -6.34 7.02 15.45
CA ARG A 100 -7.73 7.42 15.18
C ARG A 100 -8.25 8.45 16.18
N ARG A 101 -7.99 8.26 17.48
CA ARG A 101 -8.42 9.18 18.56
C ARG A 101 -7.80 10.59 18.50
N ARG A 102 -6.67 10.77 17.79
CA ARG A 102 -6.00 12.06 17.61
C ARG A 102 -6.29 12.67 16.24
N ALA A 103 -6.84 11.89 15.32
CA ALA A 103 -7.18 12.38 14.00
C ALA A 103 -8.34 13.37 14.11
N PRO A 104 -8.34 14.45 13.31
CA PRO A 104 -9.46 15.38 13.30
C PRO A 104 -10.72 14.65 12.80
N ALA A 105 -11.87 14.93 13.41
CA ALA A 105 -13.14 14.34 12.99
C ALA A 105 -13.55 14.83 11.59
N VAL A 106 -13.35 16.12 11.34
CA VAL A 106 -13.52 16.77 10.04
C VAL A 106 -12.15 17.23 9.55
N PRO A 107 -11.75 16.94 8.29
CA PRO A 107 -10.49 17.44 7.76
C PRO A 107 -10.43 18.97 7.82
N PRO A 108 -9.28 19.58 8.18
CA PRO A 108 -9.12 21.03 8.07
C PRO A 108 -9.23 21.48 6.60
N PRO A 109 -9.40 22.79 6.34
CA PRO A 109 -9.35 23.34 4.98
C PRO A 109 -8.14 22.85 4.20
N HIS A 110 -8.35 22.61 2.90
CA HIS A 110 -7.34 22.07 1.97
C HIS A 110 -6.79 20.70 2.39
N GLY A 111 -7.52 19.98 3.24
CA GLY A 111 -7.16 18.68 3.80
C GLY A 111 -8.09 17.56 3.34
N VAL A 112 -7.52 16.37 3.19
CA VAL A 112 -8.28 15.13 2.97
C VAL A 112 -7.84 14.09 3.98
N LEU A 113 -8.80 13.49 4.69
CA LEU A 113 -8.55 12.44 5.66
C LEU A 113 -8.72 11.07 5.00
N LEU A 114 -7.68 10.25 5.09
CA LEU A 114 -7.56 8.94 4.47
C LEU A 114 -7.43 7.86 5.56
N PRO A 115 -7.79 6.59 5.30
CA PRO A 115 -7.28 5.51 6.12
C PRO A 115 -5.76 5.44 5.93
N PHE A 116 -5.01 5.02 6.96
CA PHE A 116 -3.56 4.92 6.79
C PHE A 116 -3.16 3.83 5.76
N ARG A 117 -3.90 2.73 5.76
CA ARG A 117 -3.84 1.66 4.75
C ARG A 117 -5.24 1.12 4.50
N VAL A 118 -5.42 0.54 3.32
CA VAL A 118 -6.57 -0.30 2.97
C VAL A 118 -6.11 -1.75 2.83
N THR A 119 -7.04 -2.70 2.95
CA THR A 119 -6.85 -4.09 2.53
C THR A 119 -7.72 -4.40 1.31
N LEU A 120 -7.37 -5.44 0.55
CA LEU A 120 -8.13 -5.93 -0.59
C LEU A 120 -8.40 -7.42 -0.39
N THR A 121 -9.64 -7.76 -0.06
CA THR A 121 -10.06 -9.14 0.28
C THR A 121 -11.03 -9.67 -0.74
N VAL A 122 -10.79 -10.86 -1.30
CA VAL A 122 -11.72 -11.51 -2.21
C VAL A 122 -12.57 -12.51 -1.42
N PRO A 123 -13.88 -12.27 -1.23
CA PRO A 123 -14.76 -13.27 -0.65
C PRO A 123 -14.91 -14.44 -1.62
N LEU A 124 -14.76 -15.66 -1.10
CA LEU A 124 -14.90 -16.89 -1.88
C LEU A 124 -16.31 -17.46 -1.67
N ALA A 125 -16.90 -17.94 -2.76
CA ALA A 125 -18.08 -18.79 -2.69
C ALA A 125 -17.65 -20.26 -2.61
N PRO A 126 -18.54 -21.17 -2.16
CA PRO A 126 -18.22 -22.59 -2.09
C PRO A 126 -17.89 -23.23 -3.45
N ASP A 127 -18.47 -22.72 -4.55
CA ASP A 127 -18.21 -23.21 -5.91
C ASP A 127 -16.98 -22.51 -6.52
N PRO A 128 -15.90 -23.23 -6.88
CA PRO A 128 -14.73 -22.66 -7.55
C PRO A 128 -15.05 -21.95 -8.87
N ALA A 129 -16.12 -22.35 -9.58
CA ALA A 129 -16.54 -21.69 -10.81
C ALA A 129 -17.03 -20.25 -10.55
N ASP A 130 -17.54 -19.95 -9.35
CA ASP A 130 -17.95 -18.60 -8.95
C ASP A 130 -16.78 -17.63 -8.85
N VAL A 131 -15.59 -18.13 -8.52
CA VAL A 131 -14.38 -17.31 -8.48
C VAL A 131 -14.18 -16.64 -9.84
N LEU A 132 -14.26 -17.43 -10.93
CA LEU A 132 -14.08 -16.92 -12.28
C LEU A 132 -15.20 -15.94 -12.65
N ARG A 133 -16.46 -16.23 -12.29
CA ARG A 133 -17.60 -15.35 -12.59
C ARG A 133 -17.44 -13.94 -12.01
N ARG A 134 -16.80 -13.83 -10.83
CA ARG A 134 -16.54 -12.56 -10.14
C ARG A 134 -15.37 -11.76 -10.72
N LEU A 135 -14.49 -12.39 -11.50
CA LEU A 135 -13.38 -11.69 -12.13
C LEU A 135 -13.88 -10.75 -13.26
N SER A 136 -13.12 -9.67 -13.47
CA SER A 136 -13.41 -8.76 -14.58
C SER A 136 -13.40 -9.52 -15.91
N ARG A 137 -14.25 -9.12 -16.86
CA ARG A 137 -14.30 -9.76 -18.20
C ARG A 137 -12.91 -9.86 -18.82
N LYS A 138 -12.10 -8.80 -18.69
CA LYS A 138 -10.71 -8.77 -19.20
C LYS A 138 -9.80 -9.76 -18.46
N ALA A 139 -9.91 -9.86 -17.12
CA ALA A 139 -9.14 -10.85 -16.35
C ALA A 139 -9.52 -12.27 -16.73
N ARG A 140 -10.81 -12.58 -16.91
CA ARG A 140 -11.29 -13.89 -17.40
C ARG A 140 -10.73 -14.23 -18.77
N GLN A 141 -10.84 -13.32 -19.73
CA GLN A 141 -10.33 -13.53 -21.09
C GLN A 141 -8.82 -13.72 -21.10
N GLN A 142 -8.09 -12.92 -20.32
CA GLN A 142 -6.65 -13.08 -20.18
C GLN A 142 -6.32 -14.44 -19.57
N HIS A 143 -6.98 -14.84 -18.50
CA HIS A 143 -6.76 -16.12 -17.86
C HIS A 143 -7.04 -17.32 -18.78
N ALA A 144 -8.16 -17.30 -19.50
CA ALA A 144 -8.52 -18.35 -20.44
C ALA A 144 -7.47 -18.50 -21.56
N ARG A 145 -7.01 -17.38 -22.14
CA ARG A 145 -5.93 -17.40 -23.15
C ARG A 145 -4.64 -17.96 -22.59
N GLU A 146 -4.24 -17.47 -21.42
CA GLU A 146 -2.97 -17.79 -20.78
C GLU A 146 -2.89 -19.23 -20.25
N LEU A 147 -4.00 -19.79 -19.77
CA LEU A 147 -4.07 -21.20 -19.37
C LEU A 147 -3.88 -22.13 -20.58
N VAL A 148 -4.61 -21.85 -21.67
CA VAL A 148 -4.58 -22.69 -22.87
C VAL A 148 -3.24 -22.59 -23.59
N SER A 149 -2.67 -21.38 -23.73
CA SER A 149 -1.44 -21.19 -24.50
C SER A 149 -0.16 -21.64 -23.79
N HIS A 150 -0.16 -21.75 -22.46
CA HIS A 150 1.06 -21.99 -21.68
C HIS A 150 1.00 -23.21 -20.75
N ALA A 151 -0.05 -24.05 -20.85
CA ALA A 151 -0.23 -25.26 -20.04
C ALA A 151 0.06 -25.03 -18.54
N ARG A 152 -0.46 -23.92 -18.01
CA ARG A 152 -0.12 -23.44 -16.67
C ARG A 152 -0.84 -24.25 -15.60
N THR A 153 -0.09 -24.66 -14.57
CA THR A 153 -0.63 -25.43 -13.42
C THR A 153 -0.16 -24.83 -12.10
N LEU A 154 -0.92 -25.10 -11.03
CA LEU A 154 -0.58 -24.70 -9.67
C LEU A 154 0.03 -25.88 -8.92
N GLU A 155 1.17 -25.66 -8.30
CA GLU A 155 1.82 -26.61 -7.40
C GLU A 155 1.83 -26.02 -5.98
N THR A 156 1.54 -26.85 -4.97
CA THR A 156 1.56 -26.44 -3.56
C THR A 156 2.59 -27.23 -2.77
N THR A 157 3.28 -26.56 -1.85
CA THR A 157 4.26 -27.20 -0.95
C THR A 157 4.32 -26.48 0.39
N THR A 158 4.80 -27.20 1.40
CA THR A 158 5.15 -26.67 2.74
C THR A 158 6.60 -26.99 3.11
N GLY A 159 7.39 -27.50 2.15
CA GLY A 159 8.76 -27.96 2.38
C GLY A 159 9.78 -26.82 2.49
N ASP A 160 10.78 -26.99 3.36
CA ASP A 160 11.82 -25.98 3.60
C ASP A 160 12.73 -25.77 2.37
N ALA A 161 13.09 -26.84 1.66
CA ALA A 161 13.94 -26.75 0.47
C ALA A 161 13.27 -25.94 -0.65
N ASP A 162 11.97 -26.14 -0.84
CA ASP A 162 11.15 -25.38 -1.78
C ASP A 162 11.05 -23.91 -1.37
N PHE A 163 10.88 -23.64 -0.07
CA PHE A 163 10.89 -22.29 0.46
C PHE A 163 12.23 -21.58 0.20
N ASP A 164 13.36 -22.26 0.38
CA ASP A 164 14.67 -21.66 0.13
C ASP A 164 14.88 -21.30 -1.33
N ARG A 165 14.47 -22.19 -2.23
CA ARG A 165 14.47 -21.92 -3.67
C ARG A 165 13.56 -20.74 -4.02
N PHE A 166 12.35 -20.69 -3.47
CA PHE A 166 11.43 -19.58 -3.69
C PHE A 166 12.03 -18.26 -3.19
N TYR A 167 12.53 -18.25 -1.95
CA TYR A 167 12.97 -17.02 -1.32
C TYR A 167 14.19 -16.42 -2.02
N GLU A 168 15.20 -17.25 -2.30
CA GLU A 168 16.45 -16.80 -2.92
C GLU A 168 16.37 -16.66 -4.44
N GLY A 169 15.70 -17.61 -5.11
CA GLY A 169 15.66 -17.64 -6.58
C GLY A 169 14.56 -16.78 -7.19
N MET A 170 13.50 -16.48 -6.42
CA MET A 170 12.34 -15.75 -6.96
C MET A 170 12.05 -14.47 -6.18
N HIS A 171 11.79 -14.57 -4.89
CA HIS A 171 11.26 -13.46 -4.10
C HIS A 171 12.25 -12.32 -3.91
N ARG A 172 13.45 -12.60 -3.38
CA ARG A 172 14.48 -11.58 -3.15
C ARG A 172 14.88 -10.87 -4.46
N PRO A 173 15.23 -11.57 -5.56
CA PRO A 173 15.52 -10.93 -6.84
C PRO A 173 14.37 -10.06 -7.36
N THR A 174 13.12 -10.50 -7.16
CA THR A 174 11.94 -9.72 -7.54
C THR A 174 11.84 -8.42 -6.74
N MET A 175 12.12 -8.45 -5.45
CA MET A 175 12.09 -7.27 -4.58
C MET A 175 13.21 -6.31 -4.94
N ASP A 176 14.42 -6.82 -5.16
CA ASP A 176 15.59 -6.03 -5.53
C ASP A 176 15.37 -5.32 -6.87
N ALA A 177 14.92 -6.06 -7.90
CA ALA A 177 14.66 -5.49 -9.23
C ALA A 177 13.56 -4.41 -9.23
N ARG A 178 12.57 -4.53 -8.34
CA ARG A 178 11.38 -3.67 -8.33
C ARG A 178 11.52 -2.45 -7.43
N HIS A 179 12.22 -2.62 -6.32
CA HIS A 179 12.23 -1.63 -5.24
C HIS A 179 13.64 -1.22 -4.84
N GLY A 180 14.69 -1.91 -5.30
CA GLY A 180 16.08 -1.63 -4.96
C GLY A 180 16.27 -1.47 -3.46
N GLU A 181 16.96 -0.41 -3.05
CA GLU A 181 17.19 -0.07 -1.64
C GLU A 181 15.90 0.23 -0.86
N SER A 182 14.79 0.50 -1.53
CA SER A 182 13.48 0.71 -0.91
C SER A 182 12.66 -0.59 -0.76
N ALA A 183 13.24 -1.75 -1.09
CA ALA A 183 12.60 -3.05 -0.91
C ALA A 183 12.22 -3.26 0.56
N ARG A 184 10.94 -3.51 0.79
CA ARG A 184 10.41 -3.89 2.10
C ARG A 184 9.92 -5.31 2.00
N SER A 185 10.67 -6.22 2.58
CA SER A 185 10.25 -7.60 2.71
C SER A 185 10.51 -8.14 4.11
N GLU A 186 9.79 -9.21 4.44
CA GLU A 186 10.02 -9.99 5.65
C GLU A 186 11.36 -10.71 5.52
N ALA A 187 12.18 -10.68 6.56
CA ALA A 187 13.45 -11.41 6.57
C ALA A 187 13.20 -12.91 6.33
N LYS A 188 14.13 -13.60 5.67
CA LYS A 188 13.98 -15.00 5.27
C LYS A 188 13.56 -15.90 6.42
N GLU A 189 14.21 -15.75 7.56
CA GLU A 189 13.96 -16.60 8.71
C GLU A 189 12.63 -16.28 9.39
N ASP A 190 12.19 -15.01 9.35
CA ASP A 190 10.85 -14.61 9.82
C ASP A 190 9.78 -15.16 8.88
N ALA A 191 9.99 -15.07 7.57
CA ALA A 191 9.10 -15.64 6.57
C ALA A 191 8.98 -17.15 6.72
N ARG A 192 10.08 -17.85 6.97
CA ARG A 192 10.06 -19.30 7.24
C ARG A 192 9.27 -19.59 8.51
N ALA A 193 9.69 -19.01 9.64
CA ALA A 193 9.13 -19.34 10.95
C ALA A 193 7.67 -18.89 11.12
N CYS A 194 7.31 -17.74 10.55
CA CYS A 194 6.01 -17.12 10.77
C CYS A 194 5.06 -17.30 9.59
N ILE A 195 5.51 -17.49 8.36
CA ILE A 195 4.60 -17.56 7.20
C ILE A 195 4.50 -19.00 6.72
N LEU A 196 5.62 -19.63 6.34
CA LEU A 196 5.63 -21.00 5.81
C LEU A 196 5.07 -22.01 6.80
N ARG A 197 5.50 -21.97 8.07
CA ARG A 197 5.04 -22.92 9.11
C ARG A 197 3.55 -22.81 9.44
N HIS A 198 2.88 -21.75 8.98
CA HIS A 198 1.47 -21.50 9.22
C HIS A 198 0.73 -21.24 7.90
N GLY A 199 1.23 -21.80 6.80
CA GLY A 199 0.87 -21.35 5.47
C GLY A 199 1.12 -22.37 4.39
N VAL A 200 1.01 -21.89 3.14
CA VAL A 200 1.21 -22.69 1.93
C VAL A 200 2.05 -21.87 0.96
N LEU A 201 3.05 -22.52 0.37
CA LEU A 201 3.81 -21.98 -0.74
C LEU A 201 3.22 -22.50 -2.05
N PHE A 202 2.87 -21.57 -2.93
CA PHE A 202 2.38 -21.86 -4.26
C PHE A 202 3.47 -21.61 -5.29
N PHE A 203 3.59 -22.49 -6.27
CA PHE A 203 4.33 -22.25 -7.50
C PHE A 203 3.39 -22.30 -8.70
N LEU A 204 3.54 -21.33 -9.60
CA LEU A 204 3.01 -21.44 -10.94
C LEU A 204 4.02 -22.21 -11.79
N ARG A 205 3.57 -23.31 -12.40
CA ARG A 205 4.35 -24.02 -13.41
C ARG A 205 3.89 -23.64 -14.81
N GLU A 206 4.85 -23.47 -15.70
CA GLU A 206 4.65 -23.24 -17.14
C GLU A 206 5.55 -24.24 -17.87
N SER A 207 4.96 -25.08 -18.71
CA SER A 207 5.66 -26.18 -19.41
C SER A 207 6.56 -27.01 -18.47
N GLY A 208 6.04 -27.37 -17.29
CA GLY A 208 6.77 -28.15 -16.28
C GLY A 208 7.80 -27.37 -15.46
N THR A 209 8.03 -26.08 -15.72
CA THR A 209 9.02 -25.27 -14.98
C THR A 209 8.33 -24.30 -14.02
N ARG A 210 8.82 -24.18 -12.78
CA ARG A 210 8.31 -23.19 -11.82
C ARG A 210 8.77 -21.78 -12.22
N VAL A 211 7.84 -20.91 -12.61
CA VAL A 211 8.14 -19.56 -13.15
C VAL A 211 7.79 -18.43 -12.18
N ALA A 212 6.93 -18.69 -11.21
CA ALA A 212 6.57 -17.74 -10.16
C ALA A 212 6.13 -18.47 -8.90
N GLY A 213 6.13 -17.77 -7.77
CA GLY A 213 5.59 -18.29 -6.53
C GLY A 213 4.96 -17.24 -5.63
N MET A 214 4.11 -17.71 -4.72
CA MET A 214 3.52 -16.90 -3.66
C MET A 214 3.50 -17.67 -2.35
N LEU A 215 4.03 -17.05 -1.30
CA LEU A 215 3.92 -17.57 0.05
C LEU A 215 2.73 -16.92 0.75
N CYS A 216 1.78 -17.77 1.16
CA CYS A 216 0.57 -17.34 1.84
C CYS A 216 0.56 -17.87 3.28
N ARG A 217 -0.04 -17.12 4.19
CA ARG A 217 -0.31 -17.54 5.57
C ARG A 217 -1.79 -17.87 5.74
N VAL A 218 -2.10 -18.91 6.50
CA VAL A 218 -3.47 -19.23 6.92
C VAL A 218 -3.81 -18.50 8.22
N GLU A 219 -4.92 -17.76 8.22
CA GLU A 219 -5.47 -17.03 9.37
C GLU A 219 -6.96 -17.33 9.52
N GLY A 220 -7.28 -18.37 10.30
CA GLY A 220 -8.65 -18.90 10.40
C GLY A 220 -9.13 -19.40 9.04
N ARG A 221 -10.27 -18.89 8.56
CA ARG A 221 -10.81 -19.19 7.22
C ARG A 221 -10.32 -18.24 6.13
N THR A 222 -9.20 -17.56 6.35
CA THR A 222 -8.60 -16.61 5.41
C THR A 222 -7.23 -17.07 4.96
N LEU A 223 -6.98 -17.07 3.65
CA LEU A 223 -5.65 -17.21 3.09
C LEU A 223 -5.08 -15.82 2.81
N VAL A 224 -3.99 -15.44 3.49
CA VAL A 224 -3.37 -14.11 3.36
C VAL A 224 -2.11 -14.20 2.50
N VAL A 225 -2.10 -13.53 1.36
CA VAL A 225 -0.93 -13.45 0.49
C VAL A 225 0.12 -12.54 1.13
N ARG A 226 1.32 -13.07 1.40
CA ARG A 226 2.39 -12.33 2.09
C ARG A 226 3.57 -12.00 1.19
N LEU A 227 4.14 -13.00 0.52
CA LEU A 227 5.30 -12.81 -0.35
C LEU A 227 4.99 -13.27 -1.77
N ALA A 228 5.63 -12.64 -2.75
CA ALA A 228 5.48 -12.93 -4.17
C ALA A 228 6.84 -12.82 -4.86
N GLY A 229 7.10 -13.70 -5.82
CA GLY A 229 8.34 -13.71 -6.58
C GLY A 229 8.17 -14.35 -7.95
N VAL A 230 8.99 -13.93 -8.91
CA VAL A 230 9.15 -14.54 -10.22
C VAL A 230 10.57 -15.04 -10.36
N ASP A 231 10.76 -16.12 -11.10
CA ASP A 231 12.06 -16.72 -11.29
C ASP A 231 13.07 -15.71 -11.87
N GLY A 232 14.23 -15.58 -11.20
CA GLY A 232 15.28 -14.62 -11.53
C GLY A 232 14.90 -13.14 -11.41
N GLY A 233 13.73 -12.79 -10.84
CA GLY A 233 13.28 -11.41 -10.70
C GLY A 233 12.86 -10.73 -12.02
N GLY A 234 12.74 -11.48 -13.11
CA GLY A 234 12.59 -10.94 -14.46
C GLY A 234 11.31 -10.11 -14.67
N ALA A 235 11.47 -8.89 -15.21
CA ALA A 235 10.35 -7.99 -15.54
C ALA A 235 9.35 -8.57 -16.57
N ARG A 236 9.77 -9.57 -17.36
CA ARG A 236 8.93 -10.23 -18.39
C ARG A 236 7.69 -10.88 -17.78
N ALA A 237 7.80 -11.46 -16.59
CA ALA A 237 6.71 -12.14 -15.90
C ALA A 237 5.54 -11.20 -15.50
N TYR A 238 5.82 -9.89 -15.35
CA TYR A 238 4.77 -8.90 -15.11
C TYR A 238 3.99 -8.52 -16.38
N ARG A 239 4.61 -8.70 -17.55
CA ARG A 239 4.01 -8.40 -18.85
C ARG A 239 3.21 -9.59 -19.41
N SER A 240 3.53 -10.82 -19.01
CA SER A 240 2.96 -12.08 -19.53
C SER A 240 1.76 -12.63 -18.76
N GLY A 241 1.07 -11.81 -17.95
CA GLY A 241 -0.09 -12.28 -17.19
C GLY A 241 0.21 -13.33 -16.10
N THR A 242 1.47 -13.68 -15.86
CA THR A 242 1.92 -14.73 -14.93
C THR A 242 1.33 -14.53 -13.53
N TYR A 243 1.43 -13.32 -12.98
CA TYR A 243 0.84 -13.01 -11.68
C TYR A 243 -0.69 -13.10 -11.68
N MET A 244 -1.35 -12.68 -12.76
CA MET A 244 -2.81 -12.77 -12.88
C MET A 244 -3.25 -14.24 -12.83
N ALA A 245 -2.57 -15.10 -13.61
CA ALA A 245 -2.84 -16.54 -13.60
C ALA A 245 -2.60 -17.17 -12.21
N LEU A 246 -1.47 -16.84 -11.56
CA LEU A 246 -1.17 -17.35 -10.22
C LEU A 246 -2.22 -16.92 -9.19
N PHE A 247 -2.64 -15.65 -9.17
CA PHE A 247 -3.71 -15.20 -8.28
C PHE A 247 -5.03 -15.95 -8.52
N ILE A 248 -5.43 -16.13 -9.78
CA ILE A 248 -6.69 -16.81 -10.10
C ILE A 248 -6.65 -18.28 -9.66
N LEU A 249 -5.55 -18.98 -9.95
CA LEU A 249 -5.36 -20.36 -9.52
C LEU A 249 -5.36 -20.49 -7.99
N ILE A 250 -4.74 -19.54 -7.26
CA ILE A 250 -4.79 -19.52 -5.79
C ILE A 250 -6.21 -19.28 -5.29
N LEU A 251 -6.99 -18.40 -5.94
CA LEU A 251 -8.39 -18.17 -5.56
C LEU A 251 -9.25 -19.42 -5.75
N GLN A 252 -9.06 -20.15 -6.86
CA GLN A 252 -9.74 -21.42 -7.14
C GLN A 252 -9.34 -22.49 -6.12
N TRP A 253 -8.04 -22.68 -5.91
CA TRP A 253 -7.51 -23.60 -4.89
C TRP A 253 -8.08 -23.28 -3.50
N ALA A 254 -8.12 -22.01 -3.11
CA ALA A 254 -8.64 -21.60 -1.82
C ALA A 254 -10.15 -21.91 -1.70
N ALA A 255 -10.93 -21.75 -2.77
CA ALA A 255 -12.35 -22.11 -2.77
C ALA A 255 -12.54 -23.62 -2.61
N GLU A 256 -11.80 -24.43 -3.38
CA GLU A 256 -11.79 -25.89 -3.30
C GLU A 256 -11.42 -26.41 -1.90
N HIS A 257 -10.54 -25.70 -1.21
CA HIS A 257 -10.08 -26.06 0.14
C HIS A 257 -10.90 -25.39 1.26
N GLY A 258 -12.08 -24.85 0.93
CA GLY A 258 -13.06 -24.38 1.90
C GLY A 258 -12.70 -23.07 2.62
N PHE A 259 -11.76 -22.27 2.09
CA PHE A 259 -11.51 -20.93 2.61
C PHE A 259 -12.71 -20.02 2.35
N ALA A 260 -12.96 -19.09 3.27
CA ALA A 260 -14.04 -18.10 3.11
C ALA A 260 -13.59 -16.88 2.29
N ARG A 261 -12.28 -16.59 2.30
CA ARG A 261 -11.73 -15.39 1.67
C ARG A 261 -10.23 -15.54 1.41
N VAL A 262 -9.74 -14.80 0.42
CA VAL A 262 -8.30 -14.56 0.23
C VAL A 262 -8.03 -13.08 0.46
N ASP A 263 -7.18 -12.76 1.43
CA ASP A 263 -6.67 -11.40 1.61
C ASP A 263 -5.45 -11.23 0.70
N LEU A 264 -5.59 -10.40 -0.33
CA LEU A 264 -4.54 -10.13 -1.30
C LEU A 264 -3.44 -9.24 -0.70
N SER A 265 -3.53 -8.85 0.57
CA SER A 265 -2.87 -7.72 1.21
C SER A 265 -3.22 -6.40 0.54
N GLY A 266 -3.14 -5.30 1.30
CA GLY A 266 -3.29 -3.97 0.75
C GLY A 266 -2.13 -3.03 1.05
N GLY A 267 -2.38 -1.75 0.85
CA GLY A 267 -1.37 -0.71 0.82
C GLY A 267 -1.89 0.63 1.27
N GLU A 268 -1.05 1.63 1.09
CA GLU A 268 -1.39 3.03 1.28
C GLU A 268 -2.53 3.42 0.33
N PRO A 269 -3.41 4.37 0.72
CA PRO A 269 -4.72 4.62 0.11
C PRO A 269 -4.65 5.43 -1.20
N PHE A 270 -3.69 5.15 -2.07
CA PHE A 270 -3.46 5.89 -3.32
C PHE A 270 -3.87 5.03 -4.50
N LEU A 271 -4.82 5.51 -5.31
CA LEU A 271 -5.31 4.80 -6.50
C LEU A 271 -4.25 4.71 -7.59
N SER A 272 -3.27 5.62 -7.60
CA SER A 272 -2.13 5.61 -8.51
C SER A 272 -1.14 4.46 -8.26
N LYS A 273 -1.29 3.68 -7.18
CA LYS A 273 -0.47 2.49 -6.96
C LYS A 273 -0.87 1.37 -7.90
N GLY A 274 0.10 0.94 -8.72
CA GLY A 274 -0.09 -0.19 -9.64
C GLY A 274 -0.50 -1.49 -8.95
N THR A 275 -0.09 -1.72 -7.70
CA THR A 275 -0.53 -2.90 -6.91
C THR A 275 -2.02 -2.87 -6.59
N PHE A 276 -2.58 -1.70 -6.26
CA PHE A 276 -4.02 -1.53 -6.07
C PHE A 276 -4.75 -1.79 -7.39
N GLN A 277 -4.35 -1.09 -8.46
CA GLN A 277 -4.96 -1.21 -9.79
C GLN A 277 -4.91 -2.64 -10.35
N PHE A 278 -3.82 -3.36 -10.08
CA PHE A 278 -3.68 -4.76 -10.46
C PHE A 278 -4.63 -5.67 -9.68
N LYS A 279 -4.60 -5.62 -8.34
CA LYS A 279 -5.42 -6.47 -7.46
C LYS A 279 -6.91 -6.19 -7.61
N ARG A 280 -7.29 -4.95 -7.95
CA ARG A 280 -8.69 -4.56 -8.23
C ARG A 280 -9.35 -5.43 -9.31
N LYS A 281 -8.58 -5.93 -10.27
CA LYS A 281 -9.10 -6.77 -11.38
C LYS A 281 -9.73 -8.09 -10.90
N MET A 282 -9.44 -8.48 -9.65
CA MET A 282 -9.99 -9.66 -8.96
C MET A 282 -11.28 -9.33 -8.21
N HIS A 283 -11.81 -8.11 -8.37
CA HIS A 283 -12.99 -7.59 -7.67
C HIS A 283 -12.96 -7.82 -6.14
N PRO A 284 -11.85 -7.45 -5.46
CA PRO A 284 -11.80 -7.55 -4.01
C PRO A 284 -12.73 -6.52 -3.35
N GLU A 285 -13.22 -6.85 -2.17
CA GLU A 285 -13.73 -5.89 -1.21
C GLU A 285 -12.57 -5.07 -0.64
N VAL A 286 -12.69 -3.74 -0.71
CA VAL A 286 -11.76 -2.78 -0.15
C VAL A 286 -12.25 -2.37 1.22
N GLY A 287 -11.40 -2.53 2.22
CA GLY A 287 -11.76 -2.21 3.61
C GLY A 287 -10.59 -1.74 4.44
N LEU A 288 -10.85 -1.45 5.70
CA LEU A 288 -9.78 -1.22 6.68
C LEU A 288 -9.12 -2.55 7.04
N PRO A 289 -7.78 -2.59 7.15
CA PRO A 289 -7.08 -3.83 7.48
C PRO A 289 -7.48 -4.33 8.88
N PRO A 290 -7.51 -5.65 9.14
CA PRO A 290 -7.90 -6.22 10.44
C PRO A 290 -6.80 -6.14 11.50
N ASN A 291 -5.69 -5.45 11.23
CA ASN A 291 -4.54 -5.34 12.12
C ASN A 291 -4.39 -3.91 12.67
N HIS A 292 -3.26 -3.62 13.30
CA HIS A 292 -2.99 -2.35 13.97
C HIS A 292 -3.04 -1.10 13.06
N PHE A 293 -3.10 -1.25 11.74
CA PHE A 293 -3.34 -0.14 10.81
C PHE A 293 -4.82 0.30 10.75
N ARG A 294 -5.77 -0.51 11.23
CA ARG A 294 -7.21 -0.19 11.24
C ARG A 294 -7.53 1.16 11.85
N ASP A 295 -6.88 1.44 12.98
CA ASP A 295 -7.10 2.64 13.78
C ASP A 295 -6.04 3.71 13.53
N LYS A 296 -5.44 3.70 12.34
CA LYS A 296 -4.54 4.76 11.88
C LYS A 296 -5.20 5.57 10.77
N ARG A 297 -4.94 6.87 10.78
CA ARG A 297 -5.46 7.83 9.81
C ARG A 297 -4.30 8.57 9.18
N LEU A 298 -4.46 8.97 7.93
CA LEU A 298 -3.51 9.79 7.21
C LEU A 298 -4.23 11.07 6.77
N LEU A 299 -3.84 12.21 7.33
CA LEU A 299 -4.28 13.51 6.83
C LEU A 299 -3.28 13.99 5.78
N VAL A 300 -3.74 14.28 4.57
CA VAL A 300 -2.95 14.99 3.56
C VAL A 300 -3.51 16.40 3.45
N ARG A 301 -2.69 17.41 3.71
CA ARG A 301 -3.07 18.83 3.69
C ARG A 301 -2.16 19.61 2.77
N VAL A 302 -2.75 20.49 1.97
CA VAL A 302 -2.01 21.45 1.15
C VAL A 302 -1.80 22.73 1.95
N LEU A 303 -0.58 23.24 1.93
CA LEU A 303 -0.15 24.44 2.65
C LEU A 303 0.14 25.61 1.71
N ARG A 304 0.49 25.33 0.45
CA ARG A 304 0.77 26.31 -0.60
C ARG A 304 0.22 25.83 -1.94
N ASP A 305 -0.29 26.75 -2.74
CA ASP A 305 -0.76 26.49 -4.10
C ASP A 305 0.37 26.76 -5.10
N GLY A 306 0.75 25.75 -5.88
CA GLY A 306 1.72 25.88 -6.95
C GLY A 306 1.57 24.77 -7.97
N ALA A 307 2.06 24.98 -9.19
CA ALA A 307 1.89 24.03 -10.30
C ALA A 307 2.33 22.59 -9.92
N GLY A 308 3.49 22.44 -9.26
CA GLY A 308 3.97 21.12 -8.82
C GLY A 308 3.11 20.44 -7.75
N VAL A 309 2.42 21.21 -6.90
CA VAL A 309 1.44 20.67 -5.94
C VAL A 309 0.20 20.19 -6.69
N ARG A 310 -0.30 20.98 -7.64
CA ARG A 310 -1.44 20.62 -8.48
C ARG A 310 -1.16 19.35 -9.27
N ASP A 311 -0.01 19.27 -9.93
CA ASP A 311 0.45 18.07 -10.65
C ASP A 311 0.51 16.85 -9.72
N LEU A 312 1.06 17.01 -8.51
CA LEU A 312 1.12 15.94 -7.52
C LEU A 312 -0.26 15.45 -7.11
N LEU A 313 -1.22 16.35 -6.87
CA LEU A 313 -2.59 15.98 -6.47
C LEU A 313 -3.33 15.25 -7.60
N VAL A 314 -3.33 15.81 -8.82
CA VAL A 314 -4.00 15.20 -9.99
C VAL A 314 -3.40 13.83 -10.30
N ALA A 315 -2.07 13.69 -10.22
CA ALA A 315 -1.40 12.43 -10.45
C ALA A 315 -1.70 11.37 -9.36
N ASN A 316 -2.26 11.75 -8.20
CA ASN A 316 -2.45 10.85 -7.07
C ASN A 316 -3.86 10.90 -6.49
N PRO A 317 -4.88 10.41 -7.23
CA PRO A 317 -6.19 10.18 -6.64
C PRO A 317 -6.10 9.25 -5.43
N VAL A 318 -6.93 9.51 -4.42
CA VAL A 318 -6.87 8.86 -3.10
C VAL A 318 -8.18 8.17 -2.73
N LEU A 319 -8.11 7.21 -1.81
CA LEU A 319 -9.26 6.70 -1.07
C LEU A 319 -9.38 7.48 0.24
N ALA A 320 -10.44 8.26 0.39
CA ALA A 320 -10.73 9.08 1.56
C ALA A 320 -11.79 8.45 2.45
N LEU A 321 -11.80 8.83 3.72
CA LEU A 321 -12.84 8.47 4.68
C LEU A 321 -14.01 9.45 4.57
N ARG A 322 -15.23 8.94 4.65
CA ARG A 322 -16.46 9.73 4.73
C ARG A 322 -16.86 9.98 6.18
N GLU A 323 -17.60 11.08 6.42
CA GLU A 323 -18.12 11.44 7.75
C GLU A 323 -19.02 10.34 8.35
N ALA A 324 -19.89 9.73 7.52
CA ALA A 324 -20.78 8.64 7.92
C ALA A 324 -20.08 7.27 8.08
N GLY A 325 -18.76 7.22 7.94
CA GLY A 325 -18.02 5.97 7.70
C GLY A 325 -18.08 5.54 6.22
N GLY A 326 -17.17 4.65 5.83
CA GLY A 326 -17.00 4.22 4.44
C GLY A 326 -15.83 4.90 3.72
N LEU A 327 -15.58 4.46 2.49
CA LEU A 327 -14.50 4.94 1.64
C LEU A 327 -15.07 5.57 0.37
N GLU A 328 -14.50 6.70 -0.05
CA GLU A 328 -14.77 7.30 -1.36
C GLU A 328 -13.46 7.56 -2.11
N ALA A 329 -13.51 7.47 -3.43
CA ALA A 329 -12.40 7.90 -4.28
C ALA A 329 -12.44 9.42 -4.49
N VAL A 330 -11.30 10.08 -4.37
CA VAL A 330 -11.16 11.52 -4.59
C VAL A 330 -10.20 11.75 -5.75
N TYR A 331 -10.72 12.35 -6.81
CA TYR A 331 -9.95 12.77 -7.97
C TYR A 331 -9.82 14.29 -7.98
N PHE A 332 -8.59 14.78 -8.11
CA PHE A 332 -8.31 16.19 -8.25
C PHE A 332 -8.21 16.57 -9.72
N HIS A 333 -8.61 17.79 -10.08
CA HIS A 333 -8.46 18.34 -11.42
C HIS A 333 -8.50 19.87 -11.41
N ASP A 334 -8.08 20.49 -12.51
CA ASP A 334 -8.39 21.87 -12.88
C ASP A 334 -8.57 21.94 -14.41
N ASP A 335 -8.73 23.14 -14.96
CA ASP A 335 -8.96 23.34 -16.40
C ASP A 335 -7.78 22.86 -17.27
N GLU A 336 -6.57 22.83 -16.74
CA GLU A 336 -5.36 22.37 -17.44
C GLU A 336 -5.09 20.88 -17.23
N ARG A 337 -5.51 20.34 -16.08
CA ARG A 337 -5.15 19.00 -15.60
C ARG A 337 -6.43 18.17 -15.39
N PRO A 338 -6.84 17.35 -16.38
CA PRO A 338 -8.05 16.54 -16.25
C PRO A 338 -7.90 15.48 -15.15
N PRO A 339 -9.01 15.06 -14.51
CA PRO A 339 -8.97 14.04 -13.47
C PRO A 339 -8.49 12.69 -14.05
N ARG A 340 -7.65 11.97 -13.29
CA ARG A 340 -7.10 10.66 -13.67
C ARG A 340 -8.11 9.50 -13.56
N LEU A 341 -9.22 9.59 -14.31
CA LEU A 341 -10.30 8.60 -14.33
C LEU A 341 -9.90 7.24 -14.95
N ASP A 342 -8.74 7.18 -15.61
CA ASP A 342 -8.10 5.93 -16.02
C ASP A 342 -7.71 5.05 -14.80
N LEU A 343 -7.41 5.67 -13.66
CA LEU A 343 -7.15 4.99 -12.39
C LEU A 343 -8.45 4.64 -11.71
N ARG A 344 -9.06 3.53 -12.10
CA ARG A 344 -10.41 3.22 -11.61
C ARG A 344 -10.47 2.94 -10.11
N TRP A 345 -11.64 3.19 -9.53
CA TRP A 345 -11.90 3.03 -8.10
C TRP A 345 -12.89 1.91 -7.79
N GLU A 346 -13.68 1.44 -8.76
CA GLU A 346 -14.85 0.62 -8.47
C GLU A 346 -14.43 -0.73 -7.90
N SER A 347 -14.86 -0.97 -6.66
CA SER A 347 -14.71 -2.21 -5.92
C SER A 347 -15.69 -2.19 -4.75
N PRO A 348 -16.24 -3.34 -4.34
CA PRO A 348 -17.05 -3.40 -3.11
C PRO A 348 -16.31 -2.74 -1.94
N GLY A 349 -17.02 -1.98 -1.10
CA GLY A 349 -16.43 -1.24 0.02
C GLY A 349 -15.88 0.16 -0.32
N VAL A 350 -15.87 0.56 -1.60
CA VAL A 350 -15.75 1.98 -2.00
C VAL A 350 -17.10 2.44 -2.53
N ASP A 351 -17.71 3.42 -1.87
CA ASP A 351 -19.12 3.75 -2.09
C ASP A 351 -19.36 4.60 -3.34
N ARG A 352 -18.44 5.51 -3.63
CA ARG A 352 -18.55 6.51 -4.68
C ARG A 352 -17.19 7.12 -5.03
N HIS A 353 -17.20 8.01 -6.00
CA HIS A 353 -16.11 8.97 -6.21
C HIS A 353 -16.62 10.41 -6.17
N ARG A 354 -15.70 11.34 -5.92
CA ARG A 354 -15.91 12.78 -6.10
C ARG A 354 -14.78 13.40 -6.92
N LEU A 355 -15.14 14.40 -7.72
CA LEU A 355 -14.21 15.27 -8.41
C LEU A 355 -14.02 16.54 -7.59
N VAL A 356 -12.77 16.96 -7.41
CA VAL A 356 -12.39 18.15 -6.65
C VAL A 356 -11.64 19.08 -7.58
N HIS A 357 -12.28 20.19 -7.93
CA HIS A 357 -11.64 21.27 -8.67
C HIS A 357 -10.60 21.96 -7.77
N LEU A 358 -9.38 22.14 -8.26
CA LEU A 358 -8.27 22.62 -7.45
C LEU A 358 -8.39 24.10 -7.10
N ASP A 359 -8.94 24.95 -7.98
CA ASP A 359 -9.09 26.38 -7.67
C ASP A 359 -9.94 26.66 -6.42
N PRO A 360 -11.19 26.17 -6.29
CA PRO A 360 -11.94 26.36 -5.04
C PRO A 360 -11.32 25.56 -3.88
N PHE A 361 -10.70 24.40 -4.15
CA PHE A 361 -10.08 23.60 -3.10
C PHE A 361 -8.82 24.25 -2.51
N LEU A 362 -8.07 25.04 -3.27
CA LEU A 362 -6.82 25.69 -2.85
C LEU A 362 -6.97 27.20 -2.61
N ALA A 363 -8.18 27.75 -2.81
CA ALA A 363 -8.48 29.16 -2.63
C ALA A 363 -8.03 29.68 -1.25
N GLY A 364 -7.33 30.81 -1.23
CA GLY A 364 -6.82 31.44 0.00
C GLY A 364 -5.49 30.89 0.51
N LEU A 365 -4.92 29.86 -0.13
CA LEU A 365 -3.54 29.44 0.17
C LEU A 365 -2.52 30.41 -0.43
N PRO A 366 -1.37 30.61 0.24
CA PRO A 366 -0.26 31.34 -0.36
C PRO A 366 0.23 30.62 -1.62
N ARG A 367 0.59 31.41 -2.64
CA ARG A 367 1.21 30.87 -3.86
C ARG A 367 2.64 30.41 -3.55
N GLY A 368 2.98 29.21 -3.97
CA GLY A 368 4.33 28.67 -3.88
C GLY A 368 5.14 29.11 -5.10
N ASP A 369 6.01 30.10 -4.92
CA ASP A 369 7.02 30.41 -5.94
C ASP A 369 8.10 29.33 -5.89
N SER A 370 8.32 28.64 -7.01
CA SER A 370 9.37 27.63 -7.20
C SER A 370 10.80 28.20 -7.08
N ALA A 371 10.97 29.47 -6.71
CA ALA A 371 12.23 30.18 -6.68
C ALA A 371 12.36 30.98 -5.36
N GLY A 372 13.03 30.45 -4.34
CA GLY A 372 13.39 31.33 -3.22
C GLY A 372 13.89 30.73 -1.91
N LEU A 373 13.66 29.44 -1.61
CA LEU A 373 14.22 28.85 -0.39
C LEU A 373 15.65 28.38 -0.62
N ARG A 374 16.60 29.33 -0.69
CA ARG A 374 17.98 29.04 -0.28
C ARG A 374 17.91 28.71 1.21
N PRO A 375 18.40 27.54 1.68
CA PRO A 375 18.47 27.28 3.10
C PRO A 375 19.41 28.32 3.71
N GLU A 376 18.88 29.22 4.53
CA GLU A 376 19.70 29.93 5.49
C GLU A 376 20.44 28.85 6.29
N ARG A 377 21.77 28.91 6.25
CA ARG A 377 22.63 28.06 7.06
C ARG A 377 22.24 28.31 8.50
N VAL A 378 21.56 27.35 9.12
CA VAL A 378 21.42 27.32 10.57
C VAL A 378 22.82 27.07 11.10
N SER A 379 23.46 28.14 11.57
CA SER A 379 24.72 28.08 12.30
C SER A 379 24.55 27.14 13.50
N HIS A 380 25.51 26.23 13.63
CA HIS A 380 25.61 25.24 14.70
C HIS A 380 25.74 25.87 16.09
#